data_AF-A0AAU1HPK1-F1
#
_entry.id   AF-A0AAU1HPK1-F1
#
_cell.length_a   1.000
_cell.length_b   1.000
_cell.length_c   1.000
_cell.angle_alpha   90.00
_cell.angle_beta   90.00
_cell.angle_gamma   90.00
#
_symmetry.space_group_name_H-M   'P 1'
#
loop_
_entity.id
_entity.type
_entity.pdbx_description
1 polymer ?
#
loop_
_entity_poly.entity_id
_entity_poly.type
_entity_poly.pdbx_seq_one_letter_code
_entity_poly.pdbx_strand_id
1 'polypeptide(L)'
;MSTSTLTELPVRTRAEQRLGSHLIRVVREADARIPEGRRAPRTAAEMRARINIAANQACGSCSGAGGWVVDTSSDGVSRQHWEPCSPCGGTGVAR
;
A
#
# COMPACT_ATOMS: atom_id res chain seq x y z
N MET A 1 -10.64 24.33 -40.52
CA MET A 1 -9.36 24.10 -39.82
C MET A 1 -9.60 24.41 -38.35
N SER A 2 -9.86 23.39 -37.53
CA SER A 2 -10.08 23.55 -36.08
C SER A 2 -8.79 23.26 -35.34
N THR A 3 -8.25 24.26 -34.66
CA THR A 3 -7.10 24.12 -33.76
C THR A 3 -7.61 23.63 -32.41
N SER A 4 -7.26 22.39 -32.07
CA SER A 4 -7.48 21.81 -30.74
C SER A 4 -6.82 22.66 -29.67
N THR A 5 -7.63 23.24 -28.80
CA THR A 5 -7.19 23.88 -27.55
C THR A 5 -6.65 22.79 -26.63
N LEU A 6 -5.32 22.71 -26.50
CA LEU A 6 -4.69 21.99 -25.41
C LEU A 6 -5.09 22.69 -24.11
N THR A 7 -5.82 22.00 -23.25
CA THR A 7 -6.12 22.42 -21.89
C THR A 7 -4.81 22.51 -21.10
N GLU A 8 -4.19 23.69 -21.10
CA GLU A 8 -3.02 24.00 -20.29
C GLU A 8 -3.47 24.02 -18.82
N LEU A 9 -3.14 22.96 -18.08
CA LEU A 9 -3.35 22.93 -16.64
C LEU A 9 -2.63 24.14 -16.03
N PRO A 10 -3.27 24.95 -15.17
CA PRO A 10 -2.66 26.16 -14.64
C PRO A 10 -1.36 25.82 -13.93
N VAL A 11 -0.27 26.48 -14.33
CA VAL A 11 1.04 26.36 -13.68
C VAL A 11 0.88 26.86 -12.24
N ARG A 12 0.94 25.96 -11.27
CA ARG A 12 0.82 26.32 -9.85
C ARG A 12 1.88 27.33 -9.47
N THR A 13 1.47 28.41 -8.81
CA THR A 13 2.36 29.44 -8.29
C THR A 13 3.35 28.85 -7.28
N ARG A 14 4.50 29.51 -7.07
CA ARG A 14 5.47 29.08 -6.03
C ARG A 14 4.86 29.00 -4.64
N ALA A 15 3.87 29.85 -4.34
CA ALA A 15 3.15 29.83 -3.07
C ALA A 15 2.32 28.54 -2.92
N GLU A 16 1.58 28.16 -3.97
CA GLU A 16 0.80 26.91 -3.99
C GLU A 16 1.67 25.67 -3.92
N GLN A 17 2.85 25.68 -4.56
CA GLN A 17 3.80 24.57 -4.48
C GLN A 17 4.37 24.40 -3.06
N ARG A 18 4.72 25.52 -2.39
CA ARG A 18 5.16 25.51 -0.99
C ARG A 18 4.06 25.01 -0.07
N LEU A 19 2.83 25.49 -0.26
CA LEU A 19 1.68 25.04 0.52
C LEU A 19 1.43 23.54 0.31
N GLY A 20 1.41 23.06 -0.93
CA GLY A 20 1.23 21.64 -1.24
C GLY A 20 2.30 20.77 -0.59
N SER A 21 3.58 21.16 -0.68
CA SER A 21 4.70 20.45 -0.06
C SER A 21 4.57 20.42 1.47
N HIS A 22 4.16 21.54 2.07
CA HIS A 22 3.90 21.63 3.50
C HIS A 22 2.77 20.70 3.94
N LEU A 23 1.64 20.69 3.23
CA LEU A 23 0.49 19.85 3.56
C LEU A 23 0.84 18.36 3.45
N ILE A 24 1.55 17.95 2.40
CA ILE A 24 2.01 16.55 2.25
C ILE A 24 2.90 16.15 3.43
N ARG A 25 3.83 17.02 3.85
CA ARG A 25 4.68 16.77 5.01
C ARG A 25 3.86 16.59 6.28
N VAL A 26 2.91 17.49 6.55
CA VAL A 26 2.05 17.42 7.74
C VAL A 26 1.21 16.14 7.77
N VAL A 27 0.62 15.74 6.64
CA VAL A 27 -0.15 14.49 6.53
C VAL A 27 0.73 13.28 6.81
N ARG A 28 1.94 13.23 6.24
CA ARG A 28 2.90 12.13 6.49
C ARG A 28 3.33 12.05 7.95
N GLU A 29 3.57 13.20 8.57
CA GLU A 29 3.93 13.29 9.99
C GLU A 29 2.78 12.84 10.90
N ALA A 30 1.54 13.22 10.55
CA ALA A 30 0.36 12.75 11.25
C ALA A 30 0.15 11.23 11.09
N ASP A 31 0.31 10.68 9.88
CA ASP A 31 0.19 9.25 9.62
C ASP A 31 1.26 8.41 10.35
N ALA A 32 2.48 8.95 10.49
CA ALA A 32 3.55 8.33 11.27
C ALA A 32 3.22 8.21 12.76
N ARG A 33 2.41 9.13 13.31
CA ARG A 33 1.94 9.08 14.71
C ARG A 33 0.79 8.11 14.94
N ILE A 34 0.10 7.65 13.89
CA ILE A 34 -0.98 6.66 14.03
C ILE A 34 -0.35 5.30 14.41
N PRO A 35 -0.77 4.66 15.52
CA PRO A 35 -0.32 3.32 15.88
C PRO A 35 -0.58 2.31 14.75
N GLU A 36 0.32 1.34 14.56
CA GLU A 36 0.28 0.44 13.39
C GLU A 36 -1.06 -0.29 13.22
N GLY A 37 -1.66 -0.77 14.31
CA GLY A 37 -2.97 -1.44 14.29
C GLY A 37 -4.17 -0.50 13.98
N ARG A 38 -3.98 0.82 14.07
CA ARG A 38 -5.01 1.83 13.79
C ARG A 38 -4.82 2.53 12.44
N ARG A 39 -3.64 2.42 11.82
CA ARG A 39 -3.37 3.01 10.51
C ARG A 39 -4.27 2.38 9.45
N ALA A 40 -4.65 3.08 8.39
CA ALA A 40 -5.33 2.44 7.27
C ALA A 40 -4.41 1.37 6.61
N PRO A 41 -4.94 0.22 6.16
CA PRO A 41 -4.13 -0.76 5.46
C PRO A 41 -3.66 -0.17 4.12
N ARG A 42 -2.37 -0.33 3.82
CA ARG A 42 -1.71 0.19 2.62
C ARG A 42 -1.63 -0.86 1.50
N THR A 43 -1.89 -2.12 1.81
CA THR A 43 -1.89 -3.23 0.83
C THR A 43 -3.14 -4.10 0.93
N ALA A 44 -3.46 -4.80 -0.15
CA ALA A 44 -4.55 -5.78 -0.15
C ALA A 44 -4.28 -6.93 0.85
N ALA A 45 -3.02 -7.32 1.04
CA ALA A 45 -2.61 -8.34 2.00
C ALA A 45 -2.88 -7.89 3.45
N GLU A 46 -2.55 -6.64 3.80
CA GLU A 46 -2.85 -6.06 5.12
C GLU A 46 -4.36 -5.95 5.37
N MET A 47 -5.12 -5.52 4.36
CA MET A 47 -6.58 -5.46 4.45
C MET A 47 -7.16 -6.86 4.70
N ARG A 48 -6.69 -7.87 3.95
CA ARG A 48 -7.12 -9.26 4.08
C ARG A 48 -6.77 -9.83 5.45
N ALA A 49 -5.55 -9.57 5.94
CA ALA A 49 -5.14 -9.94 7.28
C ALA A 49 -6.09 -9.38 8.34
N ARG A 50 -6.45 -8.09 8.26
CA ARG A 50 -7.39 -7.48 9.21
C ARG A 50 -8.77 -8.12 9.18
N ILE A 51 -9.31 -8.40 7.99
CA ILE A 51 -10.61 -9.08 7.84
C ILE A 51 -10.55 -10.46 8.48
N ASN A 52 -9.52 -11.24 8.16
CA ASN A 52 -9.37 -12.61 8.68
C ASN A 52 -9.10 -12.64 10.18
N ILE A 53 -8.33 -11.68 10.73
CA ILE A 53 -8.10 -11.52 12.16
C ILE A 53 -9.41 -11.13 12.87
N ALA A 54 -10.15 -10.14 12.34
CA ALA A 54 -11.42 -9.71 12.92
C ALA A 54 -12.48 -10.83 12.90
N ALA A 55 -12.44 -11.70 11.88
CA ALA A 55 -13.29 -12.89 11.78
C ALA A 55 -12.80 -14.07 12.64
N ASN A 56 -11.69 -13.93 13.38
CA ASN A 56 -11.02 -15.01 14.12
C ASN A 56 -10.73 -16.25 13.27
N GLN A 57 -10.40 -16.02 12.00
CA GLN A 57 -10.18 -17.02 10.96
C GLN A 57 -8.75 -16.94 10.40
N ALA A 58 -7.90 -16.06 10.94
CA ALA A 58 -6.56 -15.85 10.43
C ALA A 58 -5.73 -17.12 10.46
N CYS A 59 -5.12 -17.46 9.33
CA CYS A 59 -4.06 -18.46 9.27
C CYS A 59 -2.89 -17.99 10.13
N GLY A 60 -2.48 -18.81 11.11
CA GLY A 60 -1.37 -18.49 12.02
C GLY A 60 -0.02 -18.34 11.31
N SER A 61 0.20 -19.05 10.20
CA SER A 61 1.49 -19.03 9.50
C SER A 61 1.77 -17.73 8.73
N CYS A 62 0.72 -17.07 8.21
CA CYS A 62 0.86 -15.79 7.48
C CYS A 62 0.12 -14.64 8.17
N SER A 63 -0.32 -14.83 9.41
CA SER A 63 -1.10 -13.85 10.18
C SER A 63 -2.30 -13.29 9.41
N GLY A 64 -2.98 -14.14 8.65
CA GLY A 64 -4.17 -13.73 7.88
C GLY A 64 -3.91 -13.12 6.50
N ALA A 65 -2.66 -12.82 6.12
CA ALA A 65 -2.34 -12.09 4.89
C ALA A 65 -2.50 -12.93 3.61
N GLY A 66 -2.35 -14.25 3.72
CA GLY A 66 -2.38 -15.18 2.59
C GLY A 66 -1.02 -15.40 1.92
N GLY A 67 0.04 -14.73 2.34
CA GLY A 67 1.37 -14.82 1.74
C GLY A 67 2.25 -13.64 2.12
N TRP A 68 3.37 -13.49 1.43
CA TRP A 68 4.33 -12.40 1.62
C TRP A 68 4.93 -11.97 0.28
N VAL A 69 5.44 -10.74 0.20
CA VAL A 69 6.22 -10.29 -0.95
C VAL A 69 7.67 -10.75 -0.74
N VAL A 70 8.23 -11.40 -1.75
CA VAL A 70 9.64 -11.77 -1.81
C VAL A 70 10.32 -10.89 -2.85
N ASP A 71 11.43 -10.27 -2.46
CA ASP A 71 12.35 -9.64 -3.40
C ASP A 71 13.41 -10.67 -3.82
N THR A 72 13.58 -10.87 -5.11
CA THR A 72 14.62 -11.70 -5.68
C THR A 72 15.51 -10.83 -6.55
N SER A 73 16.76 -10.67 -6.13
CA SER A 73 17.79 -9.97 -6.89
C SER A 73 18.67 -10.97 -7.66
N SER A 74 18.72 -10.86 -8.98
CA SER A 74 19.68 -11.58 -9.84
C SER A 74 20.24 -10.62 -10.88
N ASP A 75 21.54 -10.72 -11.16
CA ASP A 75 22.22 -9.96 -12.23
C ASP A 75 22.02 -8.43 -12.15
N GLY A 76 21.90 -7.89 -10.93
CA GLY A 76 21.67 -6.47 -10.68
C GLY A 76 20.23 -6.00 -10.87
N VAL A 77 19.26 -6.91 -11.09
CA VAL A 77 17.83 -6.60 -11.20
C VAL A 77 17.08 -7.20 -10.01
N SER A 78 16.43 -6.34 -9.21
CA SER A 78 15.47 -6.74 -8.17
C SER A 78 14.08 -6.93 -8.77
N ARG A 79 13.48 -8.08 -8.49
CA ARG A 79 12.10 -8.41 -8.86
C ARG A 79 11.33 -8.78 -7.60
N GLN A 80 10.24 -8.08 -7.37
CA GLN A 80 9.30 -8.45 -6.33
C GLN A 80 8.25 -9.38 -6.91
N HIS A 81 7.97 -10.47 -6.21
CA HIS A 81 6.85 -11.35 -6.51
C HIS A 81 6.12 -11.74 -5.24
N TRP A 82 4.86 -12.12 -5.39
CA TRP A 82 4.04 -12.61 -4.30
C TRP A 82 4.25 -14.10 -4.10
N GLU A 83 4.64 -14.51 -2.91
CA GLU A 83 4.73 -15.91 -2.52
C GLU A 83 3.51 -16.28 -1.66
N PRO A 84 2.65 -17.21 -2.12
CA PRO A 84 1.46 -17.59 -1.36
C PRO A 84 1.84 -18.44 -0.15
N CYS A 85 1.16 -18.21 0.97
CA CYS A 85 1.32 -19.02 2.17
C CYS A 85 0.77 -20.42 1.93
N SER A 86 1.66 -21.42 1.88
CA SER A 86 1.32 -22.82 1.61
C SER A 86 0.28 -23.40 2.60
N PRO A 87 0.40 -23.22 3.94
CA PRO A 87 -0.59 -23.73 4.90
C PRO A 87 -2.05 -23.34 4.60
N CYS A 88 -2.30 -22.09 4.20
CA CYS A 88 -3.63 -21.61 3.82
C CYS A 88 -3.85 -21.55 2.30
N GLY A 89 -2.89 -22.02 1.49
CA GLY A 89 -2.90 -21.94 0.03
C GLY A 89 -3.31 -20.59 -0.52
N GLY A 90 -2.75 -19.50 0.04
CA GLY A 90 -3.02 -18.15 -0.44
C GLY A 90 -4.23 -17.43 0.18
N THR A 91 -5.13 -18.12 0.90
CA THR A 91 -6.42 -17.51 1.32
C THR A 91 -6.29 -16.59 2.53
N GLY A 92 -5.28 -16.80 3.35
CA GLY A 92 -5.12 -16.16 4.65
C GLY A 92 -6.03 -16.73 5.75
N VAL A 93 -6.82 -17.76 5.45
CA VAL A 93 -7.77 -18.37 6.39
C VAL A 93 -7.19 -19.68 6.94
N ALA A 94 -7.34 -19.94 8.25
CA ALA A 94 -6.97 -21.20 8.87
C ALA A 94 -7.77 -22.35 8.24
N ARG A 95 -7.09 -23.46 7.95
CA ARG A 95 -7.67 -24.69 7.36
C ARG A 95 -7.67 -25.81 8.37
#